data_AF-A0A936G365-F1
#
_entry.id   AF-A0A936G365-F1
#
_cell.length_a   1.000
_cell.length_b   1.000
_cell.length_c   1.000
_cell.angle_alpha   90.00
_cell.angle_beta   90.00
_cell.angle_gamma   90.00
#
_symmetry.space_group_name_H-M   'P 1'
#
loop_
_entity.id
_entity.type
_entity.pdbx_description
1 polymer ?
#
loop_
_entity_poly.entity_id
_entity_poly.type
_entity_poly.pdbx_seq_one_letter_code
_entity_poly.pdbx_strand_id
1 'polypeptide(L)' 'MPCGRRPSSRARGRAAAVACLRPMDNRAMDEPRSTTADERWDPPVTAAVRLVSVVGDTMTHLGQIGYLRGLAERCRDLAP' A
#
# COMPACT_ATOMS: atom_id res chain seq x y z
N MET A 1 26.54 -12.77 -22.79
CA MET A 1 26.07 -12.09 -21.57
C MET A 1 24.55 -12.12 -21.56
N PRO A 2 23.87 -12.76 -20.60
CA PRO A 2 22.41 -12.72 -20.56
C PRO A 2 21.97 -11.37 -19.95
N CYS A 3 21.23 -10.60 -20.73
CA CYS A 3 20.59 -9.36 -20.31
C CYS A 3 19.49 -9.70 -19.29
N GLY A 4 19.80 -9.59 -17.99
CA GLY A 4 18.83 -9.78 -16.92
C GLY A 4 17.75 -8.70 -16.99
N ARG A 5 16.47 -9.11 -17.17
CA ARG A 5 15.31 -8.21 -17.10
C ARG A 5 15.35 -7.44 -15.78
N ARG A 6 15.61 -6.13 -15.84
CA ARG A 6 15.40 -5.25 -14.69
C ARG A 6 13.92 -5.33 -14.31
N PRO A 7 13.58 -5.56 -13.03
CA PRO A 7 12.19 -5.58 -12.60
C PRO A 7 11.52 -4.24 -12.94
N SER A 8 10.25 -4.28 -13.36
CA SER A 8 9.51 -3.05 -13.69
C SER A 8 9.42 -2.13 -12.47
N SER A 9 9.27 -0.82 -12.68
CA SER A 9 9.07 0.16 -11.59
C SER A 9 7.94 -0.25 -10.63
N ARG A 10 6.90 -0.90 -11.17
CA ARG A 10 5.76 -1.46 -10.44
C ARG A 10 6.15 -2.59 -9.47
N ALA A 11 7.04 -3.49 -9.89
CA ALA A 11 7.53 -4.57 -9.04
C ALA A 11 8.41 -4.07 -7.89
N ARG A 12 9.21 -3.01 -8.13
CA ARG A 12 9.99 -2.35 -7.07
C ARG A 12 9.10 -1.69 -6.02
N GLY A 13 8.04 -0.97 -6.45
CA GLY A 13 7.10 -0.32 -5.53
C GLY A 13 6.37 -1.31 -4.62
N ARG A 14 5.89 -2.44 -5.19
CA ARG A 14 5.21 -3.48 -4.41
C ARG A 14 6.15 -4.16 -3.40
N ALA A 15 7.40 -4.43 -3.80
CA ALA A 15 8.38 -5.06 -2.91
C ALA A 15 8.74 -4.15 -1.72
N ALA A 16 8.89 -2.84 -1.94
CA ALA A 16 9.15 -1.88 -0.87
C ALA A 16 7.97 -1.77 0.12
N ALA A 17 6.74 -1.71 -0.39
CA ALA A 17 5.53 -1.69 0.45
C ALA A 17 5.40 -2.97 1.30
N VAL A 18 5.64 -4.14 0.69
CA VAL A 18 5.57 -5.44 1.39
C VAL A 18 6.70 -5.59 2.42
N ALA A 19 7.92 -5.11 2.13
CA ALA A 19 9.04 -5.17 3.07
C ALA A 19 8.75 -4.37 4.35
N CYS A 20 8.07 -3.24 4.23
CA CYS A 20 7.66 -2.37 5.34
C CYS A 20 6.58 -3.02 6.23
N LEU A 21 5.78 -3.94 5.68
CA LEU A 21 4.75 -4.70 6.38
C LEU A 21 5.24 -6.04 6.93
N ARG A 22 6.45 -6.47 6.57
CA ARG A 22 7.03 -7.74 7.04
C ARG A 22 7.15 -7.85 8.58
N PRO A 23 7.38 -6.76 9.34
CA PRO A 23 7.31 -6.79 10.80
C PRO A 23 5.89 -7.08 11.36
N MET A 24 4.85 -7.10 10.51
CA MET A 24 3.45 -7.29 10.90
C MET A 24 2.93 -8.70 10.64
N ASP A 25 3.80 -9.70 10.74
CA ASP A 25 3.33 -11.08 10.70
C ASP A 25 2.30 -11.31 11.82
N ASN A 26 1.18 -11.93 11.47
CA ASN A 26 0.02 -12.12 12.36
C ASN A 26 0.32 -12.99 13.59
N ARG A 27 1.52 -13.61 13.63
CA ARG A 27 2.03 -14.44 14.71
C ARG A 27 2.67 -13.65 15.86
N ALA A 28 2.91 -12.35 15.70
CA ALA A 28 3.63 -11.51 16.66
C ALA A 28 2.73 -10.47 17.35
N MET A 29 1.45 -10.76 17.56
CA MET A 29 0.52 -9.83 18.24
C MET A 29 0.92 -9.52 19.70
N ASP A 30 1.93 -10.20 20.24
CA ASP A 30 2.41 -10.07 21.62
C ASP A 30 3.63 -9.14 21.80
N GLU A 31 4.31 -8.70 20.72
CA GLU A 31 5.53 -7.86 20.79
C GLU A 31 5.29 -6.43 20.27
N PRO A 32 6.04 -5.41 20.74
CA PRO A 32 5.69 -4.03 20.49
C PRO A 32 5.86 -3.67 19.02
N ARG A 33 4.77 -3.13 18.45
CA ARG A 33 4.66 -2.52 17.11
C ARG A 33 5.60 -1.30 16.89
N SER A 34 6.59 -1.12 17.75
CA SER A 34 7.62 -0.08 17.78
C SER A 34 8.79 -0.34 16.84
N THR A 35 8.83 -1.50 16.17
CA THR A 35 9.88 -1.80 15.19
C THR A 35 9.94 -0.69 14.13
N THR A 36 11.10 -0.05 14.01
CA THR A 36 11.32 1.05 13.08
C THR A 36 11.26 0.54 11.65
N ALA A 37 10.43 1.18 10.83
CA ALA A 37 10.28 0.86 9.42
C ALA A 37 11.04 1.83 8.51
N ASP A 38 11.25 3.07 8.93
CA ASP A 38 12.07 4.06 8.23
C ASP A 38 12.68 5.06 9.22
N GLU A 39 14.01 5.00 9.37
CA GLU A 39 14.80 5.83 10.28
C GLU A 39 15.08 7.24 9.73
N ARG A 40 14.78 7.49 8.45
CA ARG A 40 15.05 8.80 7.81
C ARG A 40 14.09 9.92 8.22
N TRP A 41 13.09 9.61 9.03
CA TRP A 41 12.08 10.55 9.50
C TRP A 41 12.30 10.83 10.99
N ASP A 42 11.93 12.04 11.45
CA ASP A 42 11.96 12.42 12.86
C ASP A 42 10.54 12.87 13.30
N PRO A 43 9.85 12.10 14.16
CA PRO A 43 10.29 10.83 14.76
C PRO A 43 10.35 9.67 13.76
N PRO A 44 11.20 8.65 13.99
CA PRO A 44 11.32 7.49 13.12
C PRO A 44 9.97 6.83 12.88
N VAL A 45 9.67 6.55 11.62
CA VAL A 45 8.40 5.95 11.26
C VAL A 45 8.44 4.48 11.62
N THR A 46 7.56 4.06 12.52
CA THR A 46 7.41 2.68 12.95
C THR A 46 6.57 1.87 11.95
N ALA A 47 6.69 0.54 11.98
CA ALA A 47 5.80 -0.34 11.23
C ALA A 47 4.33 0.02 11.53
N ALA A 48 4.05 0.29 12.80
CA ALA A 48 2.78 0.77 13.30
C ALA A 48 2.15 1.89 12.46
N VAL A 49 2.92 2.97 12.29
CA VAL A 49 2.50 4.16 11.54
C VAL A 49 2.33 3.82 10.06
N ARG A 50 3.24 3.02 9.48
CA ARG A 50 3.16 2.60 8.07
C ARG A 50 1.89 1.82 7.76
N LEU A 51 1.42 0.96 8.65
CA LEU A 51 0.16 0.24 8.45
C LEU A 51 -1.02 1.20 8.38
N VAL A 52 -1.09 2.17 9.30
CA VAL A 52 -2.18 3.15 9.30
C VAL A 52 -2.18 3.93 7.98
N SER A 53 -1.00 4.33 7.49
CA SER A 53 -0.86 4.98 6.18
C SER A 53 -1.32 4.09 5.02
N VAL A 54 -0.88 2.83 4.96
CA VAL A 54 -1.27 1.89 3.90
C VAL A 54 -2.78 1.65 3.89
N VAL A 55 -3.38 1.46 5.06
CA VAL A 55 -4.83 1.28 5.19
C VAL A 55 -5.56 2.55 4.76
N GLY A 56 -5.10 3.72 5.19
CA GLY A 56 -5.65 5.02 4.78
C GLY A 56 -5.62 5.21 3.26
N ASP A 57 -4.46 5.07 2.63
CA ASP A 57 -4.31 5.19 1.17
C ASP A 57 -5.21 4.19 0.42
N THR A 58 -5.31 2.96 0.93
CA THR A 58 -6.16 1.93 0.32
C THR A 58 -7.64 2.32 0.40
N MET A 59 -8.11 2.83 1.54
CA MET A 59 -9.48 3.30 1.70
C MET A 59 -9.78 4.49 0.79
N THR A 60 -8.85 5.45 0.66
CA THR A 60 -8.99 6.57 -0.27
C THR A 60 -9.12 6.09 -1.72
N HIS A 61 -8.28 5.14 -2.14
CA HIS A 61 -8.37 4.54 -3.47
C HIS A 61 -9.67 3.77 -3.68
N LEU A 62 -10.16 3.04 -2.67
CA LEU A 62 -11.46 2.37 -2.75
C LEU A 62 -12.61 3.37 -2.95
N GLY A 63 -12.56 4.51 -2.25
CA GLY A 63 -13.53 5.61 -2.46
C GLY A 63 -13.50 6.14 -3.89
N GLN A 64 -12.31 6.38 -4.46
CA GLN A 64 -12.13 6.82 -5.84
C GLN A 64 -12.68 5.79 -6.84
N ILE A 65 -12.39 4.50 -6.64
CA ILE A 65 -12.90 3.41 -7.48
C ILE A 65 -14.43 3.34 -7.41
N GLY A 66 -15.00 3.47 -6.21
CA GLY A 66 -16.44 3.50 -6.01
C GLY A 66 -17.11 4.67 -6.74
N TYR A 67 -16.52 5.87 -6.68
CA TYR A 67 -17.02 7.04 -7.40
C TYR A 67 -16.99 6.84 -8.92
N LEU A 68 -15.86 6.37 -9.47
CA LEU A 68 -15.71 6.10 -10.90
C LEU A 68 -16.70 5.03 -11.38
N ARG A 69 -16.89 3.96 -10.58
CA ARG A 69 -17.89 2.93 -10.88
C ARG A 69 -19.30 3.50 -10.98
N GLY A 70 -19.72 4.31 -10.00
CA GLY A 70 -21.04 4.93 -10.02
C GLY A 70 -21.24 5.89 -11.20
N LEU A 71 -20.18 6.59 -11.64
CA LEU A 71 -20.25 7.41 -12.85
C LEU A 71 -20.39 6.54 -14.11
N ALA A 72 -19.64 5.44 -14.21
CA ALA A 72 -19.71 4.52 -15.35
C ALA A 72 -21.07 3.84 -15.47
N GLU A 73 -21.68 3.46 -14.34
CA GLU A 73 -23.05 2.92 -14.29
C GLU A 73 -24.07 3.96 -14.80
N ARG A 74 -24.01 5.21 -14.31
CA ARG A 74 -24.89 6.28 -14.82
C ARG A 74 -24.68 6.58 -16.30
N CYS A 75 -23.43 6.59 -16.79
CA CYS A 75 -23.16 6.79 -18.21
C CYS A 75 -23.72 5.65 -19.07
N ARG A 76 -23.69 4.40 -18.58
CA ARG A 76 -24.30 3.27 -19.26
C ARG A 76 -25.82 3.42 -19.35
N ASP A 77 -26.46 3.83 -18.26
CA ASP A 77 -27.92 3.98 -18.20
C ASP A 77 -28.43 5.16 -19.05
N LEU A 78 -27.55 6.10 -19.39
CA LEU A 78 -27.83 7.24 -20.27
C LEU A 78 -27.51 6.96 -21.75
N ALA A 79 -26.89 5.82 -22.08
CA ALA A 79 -26.63 5.45 -23.46
C ALA A 79 -27.94 4.96 -24.11
N PRO A 80 -28.39 5.58 -25.22
CA PRO A 80 -29.61 5.17 -25.93
C PRO A 80 -29.48 3.80 -26.61
#